data_AF-A0A970ZZL2-F1
#
_entry.id   AF-A0A970ZZL2-F1
#
_cell.length_a   1.000
_cell.length_b   1.000
_cell.length_c   1.000
_cell.angle_alpha   90.00
_cell.angle_beta   90.00
_cell.angle_gamma   90.00
#
_symmetry.space_group_name_H-M   'P 1'
#
loop_
_entity.id
_entity.type
_entity.pdbx_description
1 polymer ?
#
loop_
_entity_poly.entity_id
_entity_poly.type
_entity_poly.pdbx_seq_one_letter_code
_entity_poly.pdbx_strand_id
1 'polypeptide(L)'
;MAICILNGLAMDAEVHGRTECESPSLPLTFVLTKLDVTDKVLEVSYQIRNDSDREAWLCQGLGSNVPRFSSEVAMSEDGETLLVRRRLDVPIAGFGEQVFGRFVRIPRGVSREETVFFALPVRPHRIILSARRRDETIKYVKQLRIEIGYYSGDLPATIAHMLEDAARAPEREHVDDMGYPTDTIGWFGDPLYFNRLNEIVPDRNEQVVVPWTDQMFEGEQLLQASIEHLHVPYVEDVGFVDFAVEGLKDCTRAEIHYRPSMLEYLFPHPIQQSVLTSADRQHLQMQKVLLLEDRISIGALIDEVGKANGWITCSGCAFGGRSTLAHVVCYQGHERITSFSIYGDMAVVTDEGHCYQSLPTLSSVRAITSAVDWVEPIRLRVECAANLSKLWYRLRLYRQIGRLAIEDTSPREQVAYPSSERWCDAMLCVFQIAEHTVKAYQCPGAGEGRCHYAMNSNCGADSPREMVLLFETKAGWNQHGGPELFTFDNHDAQGGCVLLNDGTVKFIRTEQELHTLHWK
;
A
#
# COMPACT_ATOMS: atom_id res chain seq x y z
N MET A 1 -20.82 12.43 29.59
CA MET A 1 -21.69 13.01 28.54
C MET A 1 -21.31 14.48 28.43
N ALA A 2 -20.25 14.75 27.68
CA ALA A 2 -19.65 16.08 27.57
C ALA A 2 -19.93 16.60 26.16
N ILE A 3 -20.61 17.74 26.09
CA ILE A 3 -21.01 18.43 24.86
C ILE A 3 -19.79 19.18 24.34
N CYS A 4 -19.36 18.87 23.12
CA CYS A 4 -18.34 19.66 22.42
C CYS A 4 -18.94 21.02 22.03
N ILE A 5 -18.27 22.11 22.42
CA ILE A 5 -18.62 23.47 22.02
C ILE A 5 -18.00 23.71 20.64
N LEU A 6 -18.85 23.68 19.61
CA LEU A 6 -18.53 24.26 18.30
C LEU A 6 -18.81 25.76 18.39
N ASN A 7 -17.77 26.59 18.29
CA ASN A 7 -17.93 28.02 18.03
C ASN A 7 -18.38 28.23 16.59
N GLY A 8 -19.68 28.07 16.35
CA GLY A 8 -20.40 28.63 15.21
C GLY A 8 -21.21 29.82 15.69
N LEU A 9 -20.67 31.03 15.59
CA LEU A 9 -21.48 32.25 15.74
C LEU A 9 -22.24 32.48 14.43
N ALA A 10 -23.51 32.09 14.42
CA ALA A 10 -24.50 32.53 13.46
C ALA A 10 -25.69 33.13 14.21
N MET A 11 -25.76 34.46 14.25
CA MET A 11 -26.94 35.30 14.46
C MET A 11 -26.64 36.60 13.67
N ASP A 12 -27.53 37.24 12.90
CA ASP A 12 -28.98 37.17 12.78
C ASP A 12 -29.41 37.87 11.47
N ALA A 13 -30.71 37.77 11.16
CA ALA A 13 -31.54 38.67 10.34
C ALA A 13 -31.88 38.24 8.89
N GLU A 14 -33.15 37.87 8.69
CA GLU A 14 -33.85 37.88 7.41
C GLU A 14 -33.83 39.27 6.77
N VAL A 15 -33.16 39.43 5.63
CA VAL A 15 -33.53 40.40 4.57
C VAL A 15 -33.20 39.79 3.21
N HIS A 16 -34.13 39.96 2.27
CA HIS A 16 -34.15 39.50 0.88
C HIS A 16 -32.84 39.59 0.07
N GLY A 17 -32.63 38.56 -0.75
CA GLY A 17 -32.20 38.74 -2.15
C GLY A 17 -30.79 38.25 -2.50
N ARG A 18 -30.73 37.12 -3.23
CA ARG A 18 -29.68 36.67 -4.17
C ARG A 18 -28.23 36.88 -3.74
N THR A 19 -27.52 35.79 -3.48
CA THR A 19 -26.67 35.07 -4.46
C THR A 19 -26.08 33.89 -3.70
N GLU A 20 -26.39 32.66 -4.09
CA GLU A 20 -25.70 31.46 -3.58
C GLU A 20 -24.25 31.57 -4.04
N CYS A 21 -23.39 32.06 -3.15
CA CYS A 21 -21.97 31.82 -3.23
C CYS A 21 -21.78 30.45 -2.59
N GLU A 22 -21.64 29.42 -3.41
CA GLU A 22 -21.23 28.08 -2.97
C GLU A 22 -19.98 28.25 -2.11
N SER A 23 -20.12 28.02 -0.81
CA SER A 23 -18.98 27.76 0.05
C SER A 23 -18.22 26.60 -0.58
N PRO A 24 -16.92 26.71 -0.90
CA PRO A 24 -16.19 25.56 -1.42
C PRO A 24 -16.26 24.48 -0.34
N SER A 25 -17.04 23.42 -0.60
CA SER A 25 -17.07 22.27 0.27
C SER A 25 -15.63 21.79 0.42
N LEU A 26 -15.12 21.74 1.66
CA LEU A 26 -13.81 21.14 1.92
C LEU A 26 -13.80 19.76 1.25
N PRO A 27 -12.81 19.47 0.37
CA PRO A 27 -12.91 18.32 -0.52
C PRO A 27 -12.89 17.00 0.26
N LEU A 28 -12.19 16.97 1.39
CA LEU A 28 -12.21 15.88 2.37
C LEU A 28 -12.74 16.37 3.73
N THR A 29 -13.61 15.58 4.34
CA THR A 29 -14.14 15.82 5.70
C THR A 29 -13.58 14.78 6.68
N PHE A 30 -13.15 15.23 7.86
CA PHE A 30 -12.74 14.37 8.98
C PHE A 30 -13.87 14.26 10.01
N VAL A 31 -14.22 13.04 10.40
CA VAL A 31 -15.27 12.78 11.40
C VAL A 31 -14.71 11.85 12.48
N LEU A 32 -14.55 12.35 13.71
CA LEU A 32 -14.15 11.52 14.84
C LEU A 32 -15.27 10.52 15.17
N THR A 33 -14.95 9.22 15.21
CA THR A 33 -15.93 8.15 15.50
C THR A 33 -15.69 7.50 16.85
N LYS A 34 -14.44 7.45 17.34
CA LYS A 34 -14.09 6.94 18.67
C LYS A 34 -12.88 7.68 19.24
N LEU A 35 -12.94 7.99 20.53
CA LEU A 35 -11.80 8.42 21.34
C LEU A 35 -11.84 7.65 22.65
N ASP A 36 -10.79 6.90 22.94
CA ASP A 36 -10.67 6.10 24.15
C ASP A 36 -9.27 6.28 24.74
N VAL A 37 -9.23 6.60 26.02
CA VAL A 37 -7.99 6.85 26.77
C VAL A 37 -8.05 6.01 28.03
N THR A 38 -7.25 4.95 28.05
CA THR A 38 -7.08 4.09 29.22
C THR A 38 -5.80 4.46 29.96
N ASP A 39 -5.43 3.68 30.97
CA ASP A 39 -4.12 3.73 31.60
C ASP A 39 -2.99 3.21 30.69
N LYS A 40 -3.33 2.40 29.68
CA LYS A 40 -2.38 1.72 28.79
C LYS A 40 -2.37 2.23 27.35
N VAL A 41 -3.47 2.83 26.87
CA VAL A 41 -3.68 3.10 25.44
C VAL A 41 -4.41 4.41 25.19
N LEU A 42 -3.98 5.11 24.14
CA LEU A 42 -4.78 6.09 23.42
C LEU A 42 -5.25 5.49 22.09
N GLU A 43 -6.55 5.31 21.92
CA GLU A 43 -7.19 4.84 20.69
C GLU A 43 -8.05 5.96 20.10
N VAL A 44 -7.81 6.26 18.82
CA VAL A 44 -8.57 7.27 18.08
C VAL A 44 -9.04 6.68 16.76
N SER A 45 -10.35 6.56 16.57
CA SER A 45 -10.95 6.16 15.29
C SER A 45 -11.65 7.35 14.65
N TYR A 46 -11.53 7.45 13.34
CA TYR A 46 -12.16 8.50 12.56
C TYR A 46 -12.52 8.02 11.16
N GLN A 47 -13.40 8.77 10.50
CA GLN A 47 -13.80 8.57 9.12
C GLN A 47 -13.37 9.78 8.29
N ILE A 48 -12.78 9.52 7.13
CA ILE A 48 -12.46 10.52 6.12
C ILE A 48 -13.42 10.32 4.95
N ARG A 49 -14.17 11.35 4.59
CA ARG A 49 -15.15 11.31 3.49
C ARG A 49 -14.72 12.24 2.37
N ASN A 50 -14.71 11.73 1.14
CA ASN A 50 -14.51 12.56 -0.05
C ASN A 50 -15.86 13.02 -0.61
N ASP A 51 -16.24 14.25 -0.29
CA ASP A 51 -17.46 14.88 -0.79
C ASP A 51 -17.23 15.72 -2.05
N SER A 52 -15.99 15.80 -2.53
CA SER A 52 -15.65 16.57 -3.72
C SER A 52 -16.13 15.94 -5.02
N ASP A 53 -16.08 16.70 -6.10
CA ASP A 53 -16.37 16.26 -7.46
C ASP A 53 -15.24 15.43 -8.09
N ARG A 54 -14.08 15.38 -7.43
CA ARG A 54 -12.87 14.69 -7.88
C ARG A 54 -12.52 13.55 -6.93
N GLU A 55 -11.69 12.64 -7.40
CA GLU A 55 -11.00 11.73 -6.49
C GLU A 55 -9.92 12.47 -5.68
N ALA A 56 -9.51 11.86 -4.58
CA ALA A 56 -8.40 12.35 -3.77
C ALA A 56 -7.42 11.21 -3.48
N TRP A 57 -6.16 11.55 -3.29
CA TRP A 57 -5.10 10.63 -2.92
C TRP A 57 -4.61 11.01 -1.53
N LEU A 58 -4.93 10.21 -0.53
CA LEU A 58 -4.64 10.45 0.88
C LEU A 58 -3.32 9.80 1.28
N CYS A 59 -2.42 10.53 1.94
CA CYS A 59 -1.21 9.96 2.52
C CYS A 59 -1.58 8.95 3.62
N GLN A 60 -1.42 7.66 3.34
CA GLN A 60 -1.72 6.58 4.27
C GLN A 60 -0.61 6.43 5.33
N GLY A 61 0.65 6.66 4.94
CA GLY A 61 1.78 6.62 5.86
C GLY A 61 3.11 7.07 5.24
N LEU A 62 4.10 7.22 6.10
CA LEU A 62 5.44 7.74 5.78
C LEU A 62 6.53 6.70 6.07
N GLY A 63 7.52 6.51 5.19
CA GLY A 63 8.63 5.60 5.47
C GLY A 63 9.77 5.70 4.46
N SER A 64 10.81 4.89 4.62
CA SER A 64 11.78 4.64 3.54
C SER A 64 11.26 3.54 2.60
N ASN A 65 12.07 3.01 1.69
CA ASN A 65 11.69 1.90 0.80
C ASN A 65 11.19 0.63 1.55
N VAL A 66 11.34 0.59 2.88
CA VAL A 66 10.71 -0.37 3.79
C VAL A 66 9.82 0.42 4.76
N PRO A 67 8.54 0.06 4.96
CA PRO A 67 7.63 0.82 5.81
C PRO A 67 8.02 0.73 7.28
N ARG A 68 8.93 1.61 7.72
CA ARG A 68 9.39 1.66 9.12
C ARG A 68 8.39 2.31 10.06
N PHE A 69 7.65 3.31 9.59
CA PHE A 69 6.68 4.04 10.40
C PHE A 69 5.37 4.21 9.64
N SER A 70 4.27 4.40 10.37
CA SER A 70 2.96 4.71 9.77
C SER A 70 2.67 6.20 9.81
N SER A 71 3.24 6.92 10.77
CA SER A 71 3.09 8.36 10.96
C SER A 71 4.24 8.89 11.81
N GLU A 72 4.52 10.19 11.67
CA GLU A 72 5.36 10.92 12.60
C GLU A 72 4.56 11.29 13.85
N VAL A 73 5.16 11.08 15.02
CA VAL A 73 4.52 11.29 16.33
C VAL A 73 5.47 12.04 17.23
N ALA A 74 5.05 13.17 17.78
CA ALA A 74 5.91 13.97 18.65
C ALA A 74 5.13 14.96 19.50
N MET A 75 5.67 15.31 20.67
CA MET A 75 5.25 16.52 21.35
C MET A 75 5.69 17.74 20.53
N SER A 76 4.77 18.68 20.32
CA SER A 76 5.01 19.93 19.63
C SER A 76 5.92 20.87 20.47
N GLU A 77 6.27 22.04 19.93
CA GLU A 77 7.07 23.04 20.65
C GLU A 77 6.33 23.68 21.82
N ASP A 78 5.00 23.71 21.79
CA ASP A 78 4.18 24.21 22.90
C ASP A 78 4.27 23.37 24.18
N GLY A 79 4.78 22.13 24.08
CA GLY A 79 4.88 21.19 25.19
C GLY A 79 3.54 20.59 25.65
N GLU A 80 2.45 20.85 24.94
CA GLU A 80 1.09 20.44 25.32
C GLU A 80 0.34 19.69 24.20
N THR A 81 0.77 19.85 22.94
CA THR A 81 0.16 19.21 21.78
C THR A 81 0.95 17.97 21.35
N LEU A 82 0.29 16.81 21.28
CA LEU A 82 0.78 15.64 20.57
C LEU A 82 0.44 15.79 19.08
N LEU A 83 1.48 15.90 18.26
CA LEU A 83 1.36 15.88 16.80
C LEU A 83 1.41 14.45 16.29
N VAL A 84 0.44 14.09 15.45
CA VAL A 84 0.42 12.85 14.66
C VAL A 84 0.29 13.26 13.19
N ARG A 85 1.37 13.08 12.42
CA ARG A 85 1.50 13.66 11.08
C ARG A 85 1.87 12.63 10.03
N ARG A 86 1.21 12.71 8.87
CA ARG A 86 1.58 11.99 7.65
C ARG A 86 1.32 12.87 6.42
N ARG A 87 2.35 13.58 5.98
CA ARG A 87 2.34 14.48 4.83
C ARG A 87 3.77 14.74 4.38
N LEU A 88 3.96 15.13 3.12
CA LEU A 88 5.29 15.36 2.53
C LEU A 88 5.65 16.83 2.36
N ASP A 89 4.67 17.74 2.26
CA ASP A 89 4.89 19.18 2.14
C ASP A 89 5.20 19.80 3.51
N VAL A 90 6.35 19.41 4.05
CA VAL A 90 6.93 19.93 5.29
C VAL A 90 8.46 19.93 5.17
N PRO A 91 9.16 20.92 5.77
CA PRO A 91 10.61 20.95 5.73
C PRO A 91 11.19 19.84 6.62
N ILE A 92 12.24 19.18 6.15
CA ILE A 92 13.02 18.24 6.95
C ILE A 92 14.05 19.02 7.77
N ALA A 93 14.03 18.82 9.09
CA ALA A 93 14.93 19.50 10.02
C ALA A 93 16.14 18.64 10.47
N GLY A 94 16.30 17.44 9.92
CA GLY A 94 17.36 16.48 10.28
C GLY A 94 18.02 15.82 9.07
N PHE A 95 19.12 15.09 9.30
CA PHE A 95 19.77 14.23 8.29
C PHE A 95 19.24 12.79 8.43
N GLY A 96 18.82 12.15 7.33
CA GLY A 96 18.23 10.80 7.36
C GLY A 96 18.16 10.10 5.99
N GLU A 97 17.57 8.89 5.97
CA GLU A 97 17.19 8.18 4.72
C GLU A 97 16.13 8.98 3.96
N GLN A 98 16.06 8.80 2.62
CA GLN A 98 14.99 9.38 1.81
C GLN A 98 13.61 8.99 2.34
N VAL A 99 12.74 9.99 2.52
CA VAL A 99 11.36 9.80 2.98
C VAL A 99 10.44 9.64 1.78
N PHE A 100 9.50 8.70 1.88
CA PHE A 100 8.44 8.46 0.91
C PHE A 100 7.09 8.47 1.62
N GLY A 101 6.08 8.99 0.93
CA GLY A 101 4.67 8.88 1.32
C GLY A 101 3.98 7.83 0.45
N ARG A 102 3.24 6.92 1.08
CA ARG A 102 2.33 6.03 0.36
C ARG A 102 0.95 6.65 0.34
N PHE A 103 0.46 6.97 -0.85
CA PHE A 103 -0.84 7.56 -1.07
C PHE A 103 -1.84 6.50 -1.52
N VAL A 104 -3.06 6.57 -0.99
CA VAL A 104 -4.19 5.71 -1.35
C VAL A 104 -5.29 6.53 -1.99
N ARG A 105 -5.92 5.99 -3.02
CA ARG A 105 -7.06 6.60 -3.69
C ARG A 105 -8.31 6.57 -2.80
N ILE A 106 -9.04 7.68 -2.79
CA ILE A 106 -10.37 7.84 -2.20
C ILE A 106 -11.29 8.36 -3.30
N PRO A 107 -12.09 7.48 -3.93
CA PRO A 107 -13.02 7.90 -4.97
C PRO A 107 -14.07 8.89 -4.46
N ARG A 108 -14.72 9.59 -5.40
CA ARG A 108 -15.83 10.50 -5.11
C ARG A 108 -16.94 9.79 -4.33
N GLY A 109 -17.42 10.43 -3.27
CA GLY A 109 -18.53 9.94 -2.45
C GLY A 109 -18.18 8.74 -1.57
N VAL A 110 -16.90 8.36 -1.51
CA VAL A 110 -16.44 7.24 -0.68
C VAL A 110 -15.94 7.76 0.66
N SER A 111 -16.29 7.02 1.71
CA SER A 111 -15.74 7.20 3.04
C SER A 111 -14.76 6.09 3.38
N ARG A 112 -13.72 6.45 4.14
CA ARG A 112 -12.69 5.55 4.64
C ARG A 112 -12.59 5.67 6.16
N GLU A 113 -12.65 4.56 6.87
CA GLU A 113 -12.43 4.54 8.32
C GLU A 113 -10.97 4.25 8.62
N GLU A 114 -10.42 4.92 9.62
CA GLU A 114 -9.06 4.67 10.09
C GLU A 114 -8.99 4.70 11.61
N THR A 115 -8.01 4.00 12.17
CA THR A 115 -7.74 4.01 13.60
C THR A 115 -6.26 4.21 13.87
N VAL A 116 -5.97 4.96 14.92
CA VAL A 116 -4.64 5.19 15.43
C VAL A 116 -4.59 4.69 16.87
N PHE A 117 -3.57 3.90 17.18
CA PHE A 117 -3.29 3.36 18.51
C PHE A 117 -1.95 3.89 19.00
N PHE A 118 -1.87 4.31 20.26
CA PHE A 118 -0.61 4.61 20.93
C PHE A 118 -0.57 3.93 22.30
N ALA A 119 0.51 3.22 22.60
CA ALA A 119 0.72 2.74 23.96
C ALA A 119 1.13 3.91 24.87
N LEU A 120 0.74 3.83 26.14
CA LEU A 120 1.01 4.85 27.15
C LEU A 120 2.18 4.44 28.06
N PRO A 121 3.10 5.36 28.42
CA PRO A 121 3.22 6.73 27.89
C PRO A 121 3.57 6.75 26.40
N VAL A 122 2.99 7.72 25.68
CA VAL A 122 3.28 7.94 24.26
C VAL A 122 4.75 8.31 24.11
N ARG A 123 5.41 7.65 23.16
CA ARG A 123 6.81 7.90 22.80
C ARG A 123 6.91 8.48 21.38
N PRO A 124 7.83 9.42 21.11
CA PRO A 124 7.98 10.00 19.79
C PRO A 124 8.50 9.00 18.74
N HIS A 125 8.01 9.20 17.52
CA HIS A 125 8.52 8.63 16.27
C HIS A 125 8.80 9.78 15.31
N ARG A 126 10.05 10.21 15.21
CA ARG A 126 10.42 11.37 14.39
C ARG A 126 10.94 10.86 13.04
N ILE A 127 10.34 11.36 11.95
CA ILE A 127 10.71 11.00 10.57
C ILE A 127 11.35 12.21 9.89
N ILE A 128 10.67 13.35 9.97
CA ILE A 128 11.02 14.62 9.33
C ILE A 128 11.56 15.60 10.39
N LEU A 129 11.02 15.54 11.61
CA LEU A 129 11.45 16.35 12.74
C LEU A 129 12.84 15.94 13.24
N SER A 130 13.63 16.93 13.65
CA SER A 130 14.94 16.70 14.26
C SER A 130 14.84 15.87 15.54
N ALA A 131 15.82 14.99 15.77
CA ALA A 131 15.95 14.28 17.04
C ALA A 131 16.04 15.25 18.23
N ARG A 132 15.37 14.92 19.33
CA ARG A 132 15.49 15.64 20.61
C ARG A 132 16.30 14.82 21.61
N ARG A 133 16.89 15.49 22.60
CA ARG A 133 17.55 14.81 23.72
C ARG A 133 16.50 14.03 24.51
N ARG A 134 16.88 12.84 24.98
CA ARG A 134 16.03 12.02 25.83
C ARG A 134 15.69 12.77 27.12
N ASP A 135 14.43 12.67 27.52
CA ASP A 135 13.89 13.22 28.77
C ASP A 135 12.88 12.21 29.33
N GLU A 136 13.29 11.54 30.40
CA GLU A 136 12.51 10.50 31.09
C GLU A 136 11.34 11.09 31.90
N THR A 137 11.24 12.42 31.99
CA THR A 137 10.14 13.10 32.67
C THR A 137 8.83 12.87 31.94
N ILE A 138 7.83 12.32 32.65
CA ILE A 138 6.47 12.19 32.12
C ILE A 138 5.84 13.58 32.01
N LYS A 139 5.46 13.95 30.79
CA LYS A 139 4.67 15.13 30.46
C LYS A 139 3.24 14.70 30.14
N TYR A 140 2.30 15.63 30.21
CA TYR A 140 0.90 15.34 29.90
C TYR A 140 0.44 16.17 28.72
N VAL A 141 0.05 15.46 27.66
CA VAL A 141 -0.55 16.01 26.45
C VAL A 141 -1.97 16.48 26.78
N LYS A 142 -2.27 17.72 26.39
CA LYS A 142 -3.60 18.36 26.51
C LYS A 142 -4.37 18.39 25.20
N GLN A 143 -3.68 18.36 24.07
CA GLN A 143 -4.27 18.40 22.75
C GLN A 143 -3.63 17.36 21.83
N LEU A 144 -4.43 16.66 21.04
CA LEU A 144 -3.96 15.83 19.93
C LEU A 144 -4.25 16.56 18.62
N ARG A 145 -3.25 16.70 17.76
CA ARG A 145 -3.38 17.23 16.41
C ARG A 145 -3.04 16.13 15.40
N ILE A 146 -3.98 15.83 14.51
CA ILE A 146 -3.79 14.89 13.42
C ILE A 146 -3.67 15.69 12.12
N GLU A 147 -2.57 15.49 11.39
CA GLU A 147 -2.27 16.15 10.11
C GLU A 147 -2.06 15.11 9.00
N ILE A 148 -2.83 15.20 7.93
CA ILE A 148 -2.81 14.24 6.82
C ILE A 148 -2.73 14.99 5.50
N GLY A 149 -1.69 14.72 4.72
CA GLY A 149 -1.50 15.27 3.38
C GLY A 149 -2.38 14.53 2.37
N TYR A 150 -2.92 15.26 1.38
CA TYR A 150 -3.62 14.66 0.26
C TYR A 150 -3.49 15.49 -1.02
N TYR A 151 -3.67 14.84 -2.18
CA TYR A 151 -3.76 15.50 -3.47
C TYR A 151 -5.15 15.30 -4.06
N SER A 152 -5.68 16.31 -4.75
CA SER A 152 -6.95 16.20 -5.48
C SER A 152 -6.72 15.87 -6.95
N GLY A 153 -7.55 15.01 -7.54
CA GLY A 153 -7.42 14.55 -8.93
C GLY A 153 -6.56 13.30 -9.07
N ASP A 154 -6.15 13.00 -10.31
CA ASP A 154 -5.38 11.79 -10.64
C ASP A 154 -3.87 12.04 -10.39
N LEU A 155 -3.42 11.70 -9.18
CA LEU A 155 -2.03 11.89 -8.75
C LEU A 155 -1.03 11.07 -9.60
N PRO A 156 -1.25 9.76 -9.87
CA PRO A 156 -0.40 9.00 -10.78
C PRO A 156 -0.27 9.61 -12.18
N ALA A 157 -1.38 10.04 -12.78
CA ALA A 157 -1.34 10.66 -14.11
C ALA A 157 -0.62 12.01 -14.09
N THR A 158 -0.80 12.80 -13.03
CA THR A 158 -0.09 14.08 -12.84
C THR A 158 1.43 13.87 -12.80
N ILE A 159 1.89 12.89 -12.01
CA ILE A 159 3.32 12.55 -11.92
C ILE A 159 3.84 12.00 -13.25
N ALA A 160 3.09 11.10 -13.88
CA ALA A 160 3.49 10.52 -15.17
C ALA A 160 3.66 11.60 -16.24
N HIS A 161 2.73 12.54 -16.35
CA HIS A 161 2.81 13.65 -17.30
C HIS A 161 4.03 14.54 -17.04
N MET A 162 4.28 14.88 -15.78
CA MET A 162 5.45 15.65 -15.35
C MET A 162 6.77 14.96 -15.75
N LEU A 163 6.89 13.65 -15.53
CA LEU A 163 8.08 12.87 -15.87
C LEU A 163 8.26 12.73 -17.39
N GLU A 164 7.17 12.57 -18.14
CA GLU A 164 7.19 12.53 -19.60
C GLU A 164 7.65 13.85 -20.21
N ASP A 165 7.21 14.98 -19.67
CA ASP A 165 7.63 16.30 -20.14
C ASP A 165 9.12 16.57 -19.82
N ALA A 166 9.59 16.17 -18.63
CA ALA A 166 11.00 16.30 -18.27
C ALA A 166 11.91 15.45 -19.17
N ALA A 167 11.49 14.23 -19.52
CA ALA A 167 12.23 13.36 -20.43
C ALA A 167 12.42 13.95 -21.85
N ARG A 168 11.66 15.01 -22.23
CA ARG A 168 11.83 15.72 -23.51
C ARG A 168 12.98 16.74 -23.49
N ALA A 169 13.51 17.10 -22.32
CA ALA A 169 14.59 18.08 -22.17
C ALA A 169 15.78 17.48 -21.36
N PRO A 170 16.46 16.44 -21.87
CA PRO A 170 17.44 15.65 -21.12
C PRO A 170 18.74 16.38 -20.78
N GLU A 171 19.00 17.55 -21.37
CA GLU A 171 20.22 18.34 -21.13
C GLU A 171 20.17 19.11 -19.79
N ARG A 172 19.03 19.13 -19.12
CA ARG A 172 18.88 19.78 -17.81
C ARG A 172 19.39 18.85 -16.72
N GLU A 173 20.38 19.32 -15.97
CA GLU A 173 20.82 18.65 -14.76
C GLU A 173 19.79 18.91 -13.63
N HIS A 174 19.32 17.83 -13.01
CA HIS A 174 18.28 17.86 -11.97
C HIS A 174 18.86 17.66 -10.56
N VAL A 175 20.19 17.63 -10.45
CA VAL A 175 20.94 17.52 -9.21
C VAL A 175 22.05 18.57 -9.20
N ASP A 176 22.51 18.95 -8.01
CA ASP A 176 23.70 19.79 -7.86
C ASP A 176 25.00 18.97 -7.92
N ASP A 177 26.14 19.64 -7.80
CA ASP A 177 27.48 19.02 -7.81
C ASP A 177 27.67 17.94 -6.72
N MET A 178 26.82 17.94 -5.68
CA MET A 178 26.84 16.99 -4.56
C MET A 178 25.82 15.86 -4.74
N GLY A 179 25.08 15.87 -5.85
CA GLY A 179 24.01 14.91 -6.16
C GLY A 179 22.69 15.20 -5.45
N TYR A 180 22.51 16.38 -4.87
CA TYR A 180 21.27 16.78 -4.22
C TYR A 180 20.25 17.27 -5.27
N PRO A 181 18.99 16.77 -5.26
CA PRO A 181 17.97 17.22 -6.20
C PRO A 181 17.71 18.72 -6.18
N THR A 182 17.72 19.37 -7.34
CA THR A 182 17.51 20.83 -7.49
C THR A 182 16.09 21.19 -7.93
N ASP A 183 15.30 20.21 -8.36
CA ASP A 183 13.89 20.35 -8.71
C ASP A 183 13.11 19.05 -8.44
N THR A 184 11.80 19.10 -8.67
CA THR A 184 10.89 17.96 -8.49
C THR A 184 11.31 16.73 -9.30
N ILE A 185 11.85 16.90 -10.50
CA ILE A 185 12.27 15.76 -11.34
C ILE A 185 13.47 15.06 -10.70
N GLY A 186 14.43 15.80 -10.14
CA GLY A 186 15.55 15.22 -9.41
C GLY A 186 15.13 14.30 -8.27
N TRP A 187 14.05 14.66 -7.56
CA TRP A 187 13.49 13.84 -6.47
C TRP A 187 12.73 12.60 -6.94
N PHE A 188 11.91 12.75 -7.98
CA PHE A 188 11.17 11.63 -8.55
C PHE A 188 12.05 10.68 -9.38
N GLY A 189 13.23 11.14 -9.81
CA GLY A 189 14.11 10.43 -10.71
C GLY A 189 13.53 10.34 -12.12
N ASP A 190 14.13 9.47 -12.94
CA ASP A 190 13.61 9.17 -14.26
C ASP A 190 12.34 8.27 -14.18
N PRO A 191 11.59 8.11 -15.29
CA PRO A 191 10.42 7.22 -15.32
C PRO A 191 10.72 5.77 -14.88
N LEU A 192 11.97 5.31 -15.04
CA LEU A 192 12.42 3.99 -14.62
C LEU A 192 12.47 3.84 -13.11
N TYR A 193 13.12 4.80 -12.44
CA TYR A 193 13.25 4.85 -11.01
C TYR A 193 11.87 4.94 -10.36
N PHE A 194 11.01 5.85 -10.85
CA PHE A 194 9.65 5.99 -10.34
C PHE A 194 8.82 4.72 -10.52
N ASN A 195 8.95 4.06 -11.67
CA ASN A 195 8.29 2.77 -11.90
C ASN A 195 8.78 1.67 -10.95
N ARG A 196 10.10 1.59 -10.71
CA ARG A 196 10.70 0.63 -9.78
C ARG A 196 10.23 0.88 -8.35
N LEU A 197 10.22 2.15 -7.92
CA LEU A 197 9.71 2.57 -6.62
C LEU A 197 8.27 2.08 -6.39
N ASN A 198 7.44 2.15 -7.42
CA ASN A 198 6.04 1.73 -7.36
C ASN A 198 5.81 0.23 -7.60
N GLU A 199 6.84 -0.62 -7.80
CA GLU A 199 6.67 -2.09 -7.86
C GLU A 199 6.29 -2.71 -6.51
N ILE A 200 6.48 -1.96 -5.42
CA ILE A 200 6.15 -2.38 -4.06
C ILE A 200 4.64 -2.36 -3.76
N VAL A 201 3.86 -1.52 -4.45
CA VAL A 201 2.41 -1.43 -4.20
C VAL A 201 1.65 -2.50 -4.98
N PRO A 202 0.66 -3.15 -4.35
CA PRO A 202 -0.06 -4.27 -4.98
C PRO A 202 -1.06 -3.83 -6.06
N ASP A 203 -1.58 -2.61 -5.98
CA ASP A 203 -2.52 -2.05 -6.95
C ASP A 203 -2.17 -0.57 -7.23
N ARG A 204 -1.56 -0.33 -8.39
CA ARG A 204 -1.10 1.01 -8.79
C ARG A 204 -2.23 1.93 -9.26
N ASN A 205 -3.44 1.41 -9.44
CA ASN A 205 -4.63 2.24 -9.70
C ASN A 205 -5.22 2.78 -8.39
N GLU A 206 -4.88 2.16 -7.26
CA GLU A 206 -5.41 2.51 -5.94
C GLU A 206 -4.33 3.05 -4.99
N GLN A 207 -3.05 2.86 -5.33
CA GLN A 207 -1.90 3.26 -4.53
C GLN A 207 -0.75 3.81 -5.36
N VAL A 208 -0.04 4.79 -4.82
CA VAL A 208 1.20 5.33 -5.39
C VAL A 208 2.16 5.72 -4.27
N VAL A 209 3.46 5.53 -4.51
CA VAL A 209 4.54 5.95 -3.63
C VAL A 209 5.17 7.21 -4.20
N VAL A 210 5.25 8.25 -3.38
CA VAL A 210 5.74 9.58 -3.75
C VAL A 210 6.94 9.93 -2.85
N PRO A 211 8.09 10.34 -3.39
CA PRO A 211 9.21 10.80 -2.58
C PRO A 211 8.89 12.16 -1.94
N TRP A 212 9.46 12.41 -0.76
CA TRP A 212 9.61 13.77 -0.25
C TRP A 212 10.48 14.58 -1.21
N THR A 213 10.09 15.83 -1.46
CA THR A 213 10.66 16.65 -2.54
C THR A 213 11.19 18.01 -2.08
N ASP A 214 11.52 18.15 -0.80
CA ASP A 214 11.86 19.46 -0.22
C ASP A 214 10.83 20.55 -0.56
N GLN A 215 9.56 20.15 -0.49
CA GLN A 215 8.40 21.02 -0.79
C GLN A 215 8.36 21.54 -2.24
N MET A 216 9.15 20.97 -3.17
CA MET A 216 9.15 21.36 -4.59
C MET A 216 7.96 20.78 -5.36
N PHE A 217 7.40 19.65 -4.91
CA PHE A 217 6.19 19.10 -5.50
C PHE A 217 4.95 19.76 -4.90
N GLU A 218 4.40 20.72 -5.63
CA GLU A 218 3.24 21.51 -5.21
C GLU A 218 1.92 20.73 -5.30
N GLY A 219 0.91 21.21 -4.57
CA GLY A 219 -0.48 20.72 -4.67
C GLY A 219 -0.92 19.79 -3.54
N GLU A 220 -0.04 19.46 -2.59
CA GLU A 220 -0.46 18.77 -1.36
C GLU A 220 -1.36 19.71 -0.54
N GLN A 221 -2.53 19.22 -0.18
CA GLN A 221 -3.47 19.87 0.72
C GLN A 221 -3.42 19.20 2.10
N LEU A 222 -3.76 19.96 3.14
CA LEU A 222 -3.74 19.50 4.52
C LEU A 222 -5.17 19.21 5.00
N LEU A 223 -5.41 17.95 5.41
CA LEU A 223 -6.54 17.58 6.25
C LEU A 223 -6.06 17.58 7.70
N GLN A 224 -6.66 18.44 8.54
CA GLN A 224 -6.28 18.59 9.94
C GLN A 224 -7.46 18.38 10.87
N ALA A 225 -7.22 17.69 11.99
CA ALA A 225 -8.14 17.58 13.11
C ALA A 225 -7.44 17.91 14.43
N SER A 226 -8.18 18.45 15.40
CA SER A 226 -7.69 18.71 16.75
C SER A 226 -8.68 18.18 17.78
N ILE A 227 -8.15 17.52 18.79
CA ILE A 227 -8.90 16.94 19.91
C ILE A 227 -8.31 17.55 21.19
N GLU A 228 -9.12 18.29 21.92
CA GLU A 228 -8.71 19.03 23.11
C GLU A 228 -9.07 18.29 24.40
N HIS A 229 -8.61 18.83 25.53
CA HIS A 229 -8.90 18.34 26.89
C HIS A 229 -8.44 16.90 27.15
N LEU A 230 -7.30 16.52 26.57
CA LEU A 230 -6.65 15.26 26.84
C LEU A 230 -5.83 15.32 28.14
N HIS A 231 -5.56 14.14 28.70
CA HIS A 231 -4.62 13.94 29.78
C HIS A 231 -3.83 12.66 29.51
N VAL A 232 -2.99 12.72 28.47
CA VAL A 232 -2.26 11.56 27.95
C VAL A 232 -0.79 11.66 28.34
N PRO A 233 -0.23 10.66 29.04
CA PRO A 233 1.18 10.69 29.44
C PRO A 233 2.09 10.53 28.21
N TYR A 234 3.16 11.32 28.18
CA TYR A 234 4.17 11.36 27.14
C TYR A 234 5.56 11.32 27.75
N VAL A 235 6.49 10.62 27.12
CA VAL A 235 7.90 10.62 27.49
C VAL A 235 8.76 10.83 26.25
N GLU A 236 9.74 11.74 26.31
CA GLU A 236 10.66 11.97 25.19
C GLU A 236 11.77 10.92 25.25
N ASP A 237 11.42 9.66 25.00
CA ASP A 237 12.34 8.54 24.86
C ASP A 237 11.98 7.76 23.59
N VAL A 238 12.97 7.20 22.90
CA VAL A 238 12.75 6.56 21.61
C VAL A 238 11.78 5.39 21.78
N GLY A 239 10.78 5.29 20.90
CA GLY A 239 9.64 4.38 21.01
C GLY A 239 9.91 2.87 20.88
N PHE A 240 11.14 2.44 21.06
CA PHE A 240 11.62 1.07 20.98
C PHE A 240 11.27 0.31 22.28
N VAL A 241 10.45 -0.74 22.18
CA VAL A 241 9.91 -1.45 23.35
C VAL A 241 10.02 -2.96 23.17
N ASP A 242 10.58 -3.65 24.16
CA ASP A 242 10.49 -5.11 24.18
C ASP A 242 9.02 -5.50 24.38
N PHE A 243 8.50 -6.35 23.50
CA PHE A 243 7.12 -6.81 23.55
C PHE A 243 7.07 -8.34 23.44
N ALA A 244 6.22 -8.94 24.27
CA ALA A 244 5.86 -10.34 24.17
C ALA A 244 4.38 -10.52 24.52
N VAL A 245 3.69 -11.36 23.75
CA VAL A 245 2.36 -11.83 24.15
C VAL A 245 2.52 -12.89 25.24
N GLU A 246 2.03 -12.59 26.45
CA GLU A 246 2.08 -13.52 27.57
C GLU A 246 1.35 -14.83 27.25
N GLY A 247 1.91 -15.95 27.70
CA GLY A 247 1.36 -17.29 27.49
C GLY A 247 1.47 -17.85 26.06
N LEU A 248 1.80 -17.03 25.05
CA LEU A 248 1.82 -17.47 23.65
C LEU A 248 2.76 -18.66 23.39
N LYS A 249 3.87 -18.76 24.13
CA LYS A 249 4.83 -19.87 24.02
C LYS A 249 4.24 -21.23 24.39
N ASP A 250 3.18 -21.25 25.20
CA ASP A 250 2.50 -22.46 25.66
C ASP A 250 1.33 -22.85 24.75
N CYS A 251 1.12 -22.12 23.66
CA CYS A 251 0.04 -22.37 22.69
C CYS A 251 0.22 -23.73 22.01
N THR A 252 -0.82 -24.55 22.07
CA THR A 252 -0.90 -25.85 21.39
C THR A 252 -1.99 -25.89 20.32
N ARG A 253 -2.86 -24.88 20.27
CA ARG A 253 -3.95 -24.73 19.32
C ARG A 253 -4.31 -23.25 19.19
N ALA A 254 -4.58 -22.76 17.98
CA ALA A 254 -5.02 -21.39 17.77
C ALA A 254 -6.23 -21.32 16.82
N GLU A 255 -7.08 -20.32 17.02
CA GLU A 255 -8.15 -19.96 16.09
C GLU A 255 -7.88 -18.56 15.54
N ILE A 256 -7.88 -18.40 14.22
CA ILE A 256 -7.75 -17.11 13.56
C ILE A 256 -9.11 -16.69 13.04
N HIS A 257 -9.63 -15.59 13.57
CA HIS A 257 -10.93 -15.00 13.24
C HIS A 257 -10.73 -13.79 12.32
N TYR A 258 -11.05 -13.93 11.05
CA TYR A 258 -10.93 -12.86 10.05
C TYR A 258 -12.14 -11.93 10.09
N ARG A 259 -11.89 -10.62 9.98
CA ARG A 259 -12.96 -9.63 9.78
C ARG A 259 -12.67 -8.73 8.57
N PRO A 260 -13.66 -8.55 7.66
CA PRO A 260 -14.99 -9.17 7.67
C PRO A 260 -14.94 -10.66 7.25
N SER A 261 -13.96 -11.07 6.46
CA SER A 261 -13.73 -12.47 6.06
C SER A 261 -12.29 -12.72 5.61
N MET A 262 -12.01 -13.97 5.24
CA MET A 262 -10.74 -14.37 4.64
C MET A 262 -10.48 -13.68 3.28
N LEU A 263 -11.54 -13.33 2.51
CA LEU A 263 -11.39 -12.65 1.22
C LEU A 263 -10.69 -11.31 1.36
N GLU A 264 -11.24 -10.42 2.19
CA GLU A 264 -10.72 -9.07 2.32
C GLU A 264 -9.37 -9.09 3.03
N TYR A 265 -9.17 -10.01 3.99
CA TYR A 265 -7.87 -10.15 4.65
C TYR A 265 -6.77 -10.57 3.65
N LEU A 266 -7.01 -11.60 2.81
CA LEU A 266 -6.02 -12.11 1.86
C LEU A 266 -5.86 -11.23 0.62
N PHE A 267 -6.96 -10.71 0.08
CA PHE A 267 -7.02 -10.03 -1.21
C PHE A 267 -7.75 -8.69 -1.10
N PRO A 268 -7.20 -7.71 -0.35
CA PRO A 268 -7.87 -6.44 -0.08
C PRO A 268 -8.05 -5.54 -1.31
N HIS A 269 -7.35 -5.79 -2.42
CA HIS A 269 -7.33 -4.89 -3.57
C HIS A 269 -8.23 -5.35 -4.73
N PRO A 270 -8.90 -4.43 -5.44
CA PRO A 270 -9.76 -4.76 -6.59
C PRO A 270 -9.06 -5.59 -7.66
N ILE A 271 -7.80 -5.27 -8.00
CA ILE A 271 -7.03 -6.03 -9.00
C ILE A 271 -6.78 -7.48 -8.59
N GLN A 272 -6.71 -7.78 -7.29
CA GLN A 272 -6.54 -9.16 -6.80
C GLN A 272 -7.87 -9.91 -6.89
N GLN A 273 -8.99 -9.26 -6.58
CA GLN A 273 -10.31 -9.88 -6.61
C GLN A 273 -10.88 -10.06 -8.02
N SER A 274 -10.37 -9.33 -9.02
CA SER A 274 -10.85 -9.36 -10.40
C SER A 274 -10.58 -10.71 -11.10
N VAL A 275 -9.52 -11.41 -10.70
CA VAL A 275 -9.13 -12.72 -11.25
C VAL A 275 -9.78 -13.92 -10.53
N LEU A 276 -10.53 -13.65 -9.47
CA LEU A 276 -11.25 -14.67 -8.71
C LEU A 276 -12.56 -15.05 -9.39
N THR A 277 -12.96 -16.32 -9.28
CA THR A 277 -14.31 -16.72 -9.67
C THR A 277 -15.34 -16.18 -8.68
N SER A 278 -16.62 -16.11 -9.08
CA SER A 278 -17.68 -15.78 -8.13
C SER A 278 -17.80 -16.80 -7.00
N ALA A 279 -17.49 -18.07 -7.27
CA ALA A 279 -17.47 -19.13 -6.25
C ALA A 279 -16.29 -18.95 -5.28
N ASP A 280 -15.10 -18.60 -5.78
CA ASP A 280 -13.91 -18.31 -4.96
C ASP A 280 -14.21 -17.16 -4.00
N ARG A 281 -14.75 -16.05 -4.53
CA ARG A 281 -15.13 -14.87 -3.72
C ARG A 281 -16.16 -15.25 -2.66
N GLN A 282 -17.23 -15.94 -3.05
CA GLN A 282 -18.28 -16.34 -2.12
C GLN A 282 -17.74 -17.28 -1.03
N HIS A 283 -16.90 -18.24 -1.39
CA HIS A 283 -16.32 -19.18 -0.44
C HIS A 283 -15.39 -18.47 0.55
N LEU A 284 -14.45 -17.66 0.07
CA LEU A 284 -13.55 -16.86 0.90
C LEU A 284 -14.33 -15.88 1.80
N GLN A 285 -15.45 -15.32 1.32
CA GLN A 285 -16.35 -14.46 2.10
C GLN A 285 -17.07 -15.18 3.23
N MET A 286 -17.44 -16.45 3.02
CA MET A 286 -18.06 -17.29 4.03
C MET A 286 -17.06 -17.77 5.08
N GLN A 287 -15.80 -17.95 4.71
CA GLN A 287 -14.74 -18.37 5.64
C GLN A 287 -14.30 -17.20 6.54
N LYS A 288 -14.60 -17.33 7.83
CA LYS A 288 -14.27 -16.34 8.85
C LYS A 288 -13.35 -16.85 9.94
N VAL A 289 -13.16 -18.17 10.02
CA VAL A 289 -12.33 -18.80 11.06
C VAL A 289 -11.41 -19.83 10.43
N LEU A 290 -10.14 -19.80 10.79
CA LEU A 290 -9.17 -20.85 10.50
C LEU A 290 -8.69 -21.48 11.81
N LEU A 291 -8.81 -22.80 11.92
CA LEU A 291 -8.31 -23.56 13.05
C LEU A 291 -6.88 -24.03 12.77
N LEU A 292 -5.96 -23.76 13.69
CA LEU A 292 -4.58 -24.20 13.67
C LEU A 292 -4.34 -25.23 14.78
N GLU A 293 -4.01 -26.45 14.38
CA GLU A 293 -3.65 -27.56 15.29
C GLU A 293 -2.26 -28.13 14.98
N ASP A 294 -1.69 -27.81 13.83
CA ASP A 294 -0.38 -28.31 13.44
C ASP A 294 0.74 -27.50 14.11
N ARG A 295 1.79 -28.20 14.51
CA ARG A 295 2.90 -27.59 15.25
C ARG A 295 3.75 -26.63 14.42
N ILE A 296 3.72 -26.75 13.08
CA ILE A 296 4.55 -25.93 12.20
C ILE A 296 3.95 -24.53 12.11
N SER A 297 2.66 -24.41 11.80
CA SER A 297 1.94 -23.14 11.74
C SER A 297 1.89 -22.45 13.11
N ILE A 298 1.65 -23.21 14.18
CA ILE A 298 1.67 -22.67 15.54
C ILE A 298 3.08 -22.17 15.89
N GLY A 299 4.13 -22.93 15.55
CA GLY A 299 5.52 -22.52 15.74
C GLY A 299 5.85 -21.22 15.00
N ALA A 300 5.45 -21.12 13.73
CA ALA A 300 5.66 -19.92 12.92
C ALA A 300 4.96 -18.68 13.52
N LEU A 301 3.73 -18.84 14.00
CA LEU A 301 2.99 -17.78 14.70
C LEU A 301 3.71 -17.36 16.00
N ILE A 302 4.14 -18.33 16.82
CA ILE A 302 4.86 -18.07 18.08
C ILE A 302 6.19 -17.37 17.82
N ASP A 303 6.93 -17.77 16.78
CA ASP A 303 8.25 -17.19 16.50
C ASP A 303 8.14 -15.74 16.01
N GLU A 304 7.16 -15.42 15.16
CA GLU A 304 6.98 -14.07 14.63
C GLU A 304 6.34 -13.11 15.67
N VAL A 305 5.30 -13.55 16.39
CA VAL A 305 4.57 -12.72 17.35
C VAL A 305 5.20 -12.75 18.75
N GLY A 306 5.79 -13.88 19.14
CA GLY A 306 6.29 -14.12 20.50
C GLY A 306 7.68 -13.54 20.80
N LYS A 307 8.38 -12.97 19.81
CA LYS A 307 9.68 -12.31 19.98
C LYS A 307 9.79 -11.03 19.14
N ALA A 308 9.19 -9.95 19.62
CA ALA A 308 9.41 -8.63 19.06
C ALA A 308 10.63 -8.00 19.77
N ASN A 309 11.75 -7.83 19.07
CA ASN A 309 12.97 -7.27 19.66
C ASN A 309 12.93 -5.74 19.70
N GLY A 310 13.41 -5.11 20.79
CA GLY A 310 13.26 -3.67 21.01
C GLY A 310 13.66 -2.76 19.85
N TRP A 311 14.56 -3.17 18.95
CA TRP A 311 14.98 -2.34 17.80
C TRP A 311 14.01 -2.39 16.60
N ILE A 312 13.04 -3.31 16.59
CA ILE A 312 12.06 -3.49 15.51
C ILE A 312 10.61 -3.23 15.92
N THR A 313 10.40 -2.66 17.11
CA THR A 313 9.09 -2.46 17.69
C THR A 313 8.84 -0.99 17.99
N CYS A 314 7.78 -0.44 17.43
CA CYS A 314 7.40 0.94 17.67
C CYS A 314 6.11 1.02 18.47
N SER A 315 6.11 1.87 19.49
CA SER A 315 4.93 2.17 20.30
C SER A 315 3.92 3.00 19.49
N GLY A 316 2.87 2.34 19.01
CA GLY A 316 1.76 2.96 18.31
C GLY A 316 1.85 2.93 16.79
N CYS A 317 0.67 2.93 16.16
CA CYS A 317 0.51 2.82 14.72
C CYS A 317 -0.79 3.48 14.25
N ALA A 318 -0.74 4.05 13.06
CA ALA A 318 -1.92 4.43 12.30
C ALA A 318 -2.18 3.37 11.22
N PHE A 319 -3.41 2.87 11.14
CA PHE A 319 -3.81 1.98 10.06
C PHE A 319 -5.14 2.39 9.47
N GLY A 320 -5.17 2.41 8.14
CA GLY A 320 -6.39 2.66 7.37
C GLY A 320 -7.19 1.38 7.21
N GLY A 321 -8.49 1.47 7.47
CA GLY A 321 -9.46 0.39 7.37
C GLY A 321 -9.36 -0.60 8.53
N ARG A 322 -10.30 -0.53 9.48
CA ARG A 322 -10.64 -1.68 10.36
C ARG A 322 -11.20 -2.88 9.57
N SER A 323 -11.33 -2.74 8.26
CA SER A 323 -11.96 -3.69 7.37
C SER A 323 -11.13 -4.92 7.07
N THR A 324 -9.89 -5.07 7.55
CA THR A 324 -9.13 -6.32 7.37
C THR A 324 -8.26 -6.61 8.58
N LEU A 325 -8.76 -7.42 9.50
CA LEU A 325 -7.99 -7.87 10.67
C LEU A 325 -8.08 -9.38 10.84
N ALA A 326 -7.06 -9.94 11.48
CA ALA A 326 -7.04 -11.32 11.95
C ALA A 326 -6.96 -11.32 13.48
N HIS A 327 -8.03 -11.75 14.15
CA HIS A 327 -8.05 -11.90 15.61
C HIS A 327 -7.68 -13.33 15.98
N VAL A 328 -6.56 -13.49 16.65
CA VAL A 328 -5.98 -14.78 17.02
C VAL A 328 -6.33 -15.10 18.46
N VAL A 329 -6.89 -16.28 18.69
CA VAL A 329 -7.18 -16.82 20.02
C VAL A 329 -6.34 -18.06 20.24
N CYS A 330 -5.51 -18.07 21.28
CA CYS A 330 -4.58 -19.13 21.57
C CYS A 330 -5.06 -19.99 22.75
N TYR A 331 -4.79 -21.29 22.68
CA TYR A 331 -5.19 -22.27 23.68
C TYR A 331 -4.02 -23.17 24.09
N GLN A 332 -4.03 -23.60 25.35
CA GLN A 332 -3.27 -24.74 25.84
C GLN A 332 -4.25 -25.88 26.15
N GLY A 333 -4.26 -26.91 25.30
CA GLY A 333 -5.33 -27.89 25.29
C GLY A 333 -6.70 -27.23 25.01
N HIS A 334 -7.61 -27.25 26.00
CA HIS A 334 -8.93 -26.64 25.90
C HIS A 334 -9.03 -25.27 26.59
N GLU A 335 -8.01 -24.86 27.34
CA GLU A 335 -8.01 -23.61 28.08
C GLU A 335 -7.51 -22.46 27.19
N ARG A 336 -8.27 -21.36 27.14
CA ARG A 336 -7.84 -20.14 26.45
C ARG A 336 -6.76 -19.46 27.28
N ILE A 337 -5.60 -19.22 26.68
CA ILE A 337 -4.44 -18.64 27.37
C ILE A 337 -4.20 -17.17 27.01
N THR A 338 -4.45 -16.77 25.77
CA THR A 338 -4.25 -15.38 25.31
C THR A 338 -4.96 -15.13 23.98
N SER A 339 -5.05 -13.85 23.59
CA SER A 339 -5.59 -13.42 22.31
C SER A 339 -5.11 -12.02 21.93
N PHE A 340 -5.03 -11.78 20.63
CA PHE A 340 -4.55 -10.54 20.06
C PHE A 340 -5.05 -10.37 18.63
N SER A 341 -5.01 -9.16 18.11
CA SER A 341 -5.44 -8.82 16.74
C SER A 341 -4.25 -8.36 15.91
N ILE A 342 -4.09 -8.91 14.71
CA ILE A 342 -3.13 -8.44 13.72
C ILE A 342 -3.85 -7.51 12.73
N TYR A 343 -3.35 -6.29 12.59
CA TYR A 343 -3.86 -5.25 11.69
C TYR A 343 -2.93 -5.08 10.50
N GLY A 344 -3.45 -5.39 9.30
CA GLY A 344 -2.77 -5.14 8.03
C GLY A 344 -1.36 -5.72 7.94
N ASP A 345 -1.07 -6.78 8.69
CA ASP A 345 0.26 -7.42 8.81
C ASP A 345 1.37 -6.47 9.31
N MET A 346 1.00 -5.36 9.96
CA MET A 346 1.94 -4.35 10.43
C MET A 346 1.96 -4.23 11.95
N ALA A 347 0.82 -4.43 12.60
CA ALA A 347 0.67 -4.20 14.02
C ALA A 347 -0.09 -5.32 14.71
N VAL A 348 0.28 -5.58 15.96
CA VAL A 348 -0.47 -6.44 16.86
C VAL A 348 -1.03 -5.59 17.99
N VAL A 349 -2.28 -5.88 18.37
CA VAL A 349 -2.95 -5.28 19.51
C VAL A 349 -3.51 -6.39 20.40
N THR A 350 -3.07 -6.47 21.65
CA THR A 350 -3.61 -7.43 22.63
C THR A 350 -4.97 -6.99 23.14
N ASP A 351 -5.73 -7.90 23.75
CA ASP A 351 -7.02 -7.57 24.38
C ASP A 351 -6.87 -6.59 25.57
N GLU A 352 -5.67 -6.53 26.18
CA GLU A 352 -5.33 -5.53 27.20
C GLU A 352 -4.98 -4.15 26.62
N GLY A 353 -5.02 -4.02 25.29
CA GLY A 353 -4.73 -2.80 24.57
C GLY A 353 -3.26 -2.58 24.23
N HIS A 354 -2.33 -3.47 24.63
CA HIS A 354 -0.93 -3.30 24.25
C HIS A 354 -0.79 -3.37 22.73
N CYS A 355 -0.24 -2.32 22.12
CA CYS A 355 -0.09 -2.19 20.68
C CYS A 355 1.39 -2.03 20.32
N TYR A 356 1.85 -2.83 19.35
CA TYR A 356 3.16 -2.65 18.74
C TYR A 356 3.09 -2.77 17.22
N GLN A 357 3.89 -1.96 16.55
CA GLN A 357 4.18 -2.09 15.12
C GLN A 357 5.48 -2.87 14.96
N SER A 358 5.48 -3.90 14.10
CA SER A 358 6.67 -4.68 13.74
C SER A 358 7.32 -4.09 12.48
N LEU A 359 8.65 -3.90 12.49
CA LEU A 359 9.40 -3.44 11.31
C LEU A 359 9.53 -4.51 10.20
N PRO A 360 9.70 -5.83 10.46
CA PRO A 360 9.34 -6.83 9.48
C PRO A 360 7.81 -6.99 9.44
N THR A 361 7.23 -7.02 8.24
CA THR A 361 5.80 -7.34 8.05
C THR A 361 5.48 -8.68 8.71
N LEU A 362 4.42 -8.70 9.54
CA LEU A 362 3.89 -9.87 10.22
C LEU A 362 3.16 -10.78 9.22
N SER A 363 3.96 -11.47 8.43
CA SER A 363 3.47 -12.26 7.30
C SER A 363 3.01 -13.64 7.71
N SER A 364 3.30 -14.11 8.93
CA SER A 364 3.00 -15.49 9.36
C SER A 364 1.53 -15.85 9.21
N VAL A 365 0.60 -15.02 9.70
CA VAL A 365 -0.84 -15.30 9.57
C VAL A 365 -1.25 -15.34 8.10
N ARG A 366 -0.83 -14.37 7.29
CA ARG A 366 -1.11 -14.40 5.85
C ARG A 366 -0.51 -15.62 5.18
N ALA A 367 0.73 -15.99 5.51
CA ALA A 367 1.45 -17.12 4.93
C ALA A 367 0.81 -18.47 5.33
N ILE A 368 0.45 -18.64 6.61
CA ILE A 368 -0.28 -19.81 7.11
C ILE A 368 -1.62 -19.94 6.39
N THR A 369 -2.40 -18.87 6.32
CA THR A 369 -3.71 -18.86 5.63
C THR A 369 -3.55 -19.16 4.13
N SER A 370 -2.49 -18.61 3.54
CA SER A 370 -2.12 -18.78 2.14
C SER A 370 -1.66 -20.19 1.77
N ALA A 371 -1.19 -20.95 2.75
CA ALA A 371 -0.70 -22.32 2.59
C ALA A 371 -1.79 -23.37 2.82
N VAL A 372 -3.02 -22.96 3.14
CA VAL A 372 -4.16 -23.89 3.19
C VAL A 372 -4.41 -24.44 1.78
N ASP A 373 -4.49 -25.77 1.65
CA ASP A 373 -4.53 -26.48 0.36
C ASP A 373 -5.50 -25.90 -0.68
N TRP A 374 -6.69 -25.46 -0.27
CA TRP A 374 -7.69 -24.91 -1.20
C TRP A 374 -7.51 -23.39 -1.45
N VAL A 375 -6.76 -22.69 -0.59
CA VAL A 375 -6.43 -21.27 -0.72
C VAL A 375 -5.19 -21.07 -1.60
N GLU A 376 -4.22 -21.96 -1.50
CA GLU A 376 -2.94 -21.85 -2.20
C GLU A 376 -3.12 -21.66 -3.73
N PRO A 377 -3.94 -22.46 -4.44
CA PRO A 377 -4.14 -22.27 -5.87
C PRO A 377 -4.74 -20.90 -6.22
N ILE A 378 -5.62 -20.37 -5.37
CA ILE A 378 -6.20 -19.03 -5.54
C ILE A 378 -5.11 -17.96 -5.39
N ARG A 379 -4.25 -18.09 -4.38
CA ARG A 379 -3.13 -17.17 -4.16
C ARG A 379 -2.14 -17.17 -5.32
N LEU A 380 -1.76 -18.34 -5.81
CA LEU A 380 -0.83 -18.48 -6.95
C LEU A 380 -1.40 -17.79 -8.20
N ARG A 381 -2.70 -17.92 -8.45
CA ARG A 381 -3.40 -17.21 -9.54
C ARG A 381 -3.31 -15.69 -9.38
N VAL A 382 -3.57 -15.17 -8.19
CA VAL A 382 -3.49 -13.71 -7.90
C VAL A 382 -2.07 -13.20 -8.07
N GLU A 383 -1.07 -13.96 -7.63
CA GLU A 383 0.35 -13.62 -7.80
C GLU A 383 0.77 -13.64 -9.28
N CYS A 384 0.27 -14.59 -10.08
CA CYS A 384 0.46 -14.60 -11.54
C CYS A 384 -0.06 -13.32 -12.19
N ALA A 385 -1.26 -12.88 -11.79
CA ALA A 385 -1.85 -11.65 -12.31
C ALA A 385 -1.05 -10.40 -11.92
N ALA A 386 -0.53 -10.36 -10.69
CA ALA A 386 0.35 -9.28 -10.24
C ALA A 386 1.67 -9.23 -11.04
N ASN A 387 2.24 -10.38 -11.40
CA ASN A 387 3.42 -10.47 -12.26
C ASN A 387 3.17 -9.90 -13.67
N LEU A 388 2.05 -10.26 -14.29
CA LEU A 388 1.64 -9.69 -15.59
C LEU A 388 1.41 -8.18 -15.51
N SER A 389 0.77 -7.69 -14.46
CA SER A 389 0.57 -6.26 -14.23
C SER A 389 1.92 -5.52 -14.15
N LYS A 390 2.91 -6.04 -13.41
CA LYS A 390 4.27 -5.48 -13.37
C LYS A 390 4.92 -5.45 -14.76
N LEU A 391 4.78 -6.51 -15.54
CA LEU A 391 5.31 -6.56 -16.91
C LEU A 391 4.66 -5.51 -17.82
N TRP A 392 3.37 -5.23 -17.66
CA TRP A 392 2.68 -4.19 -18.43
C TRP A 392 3.34 -2.82 -18.23
N TYR A 393 3.55 -2.40 -16.98
CA TYR A 393 4.20 -1.11 -16.70
C TYR A 393 5.61 -1.03 -17.28
N ARG A 394 6.39 -2.12 -17.18
CA ARG A 394 7.71 -2.16 -17.80
C ARG A 394 7.62 -2.04 -19.33
N LEU A 395 6.70 -2.75 -19.98
CA LEU A 395 6.53 -2.70 -21.44
C LEU A 395 6.18 -1.28 -21.92
N ARG A 396 5.35 -0.55 -21.17
CA ARG A 396 5.01 0.85 -21.47
C ARG A 396 6.23 1.78 -21.44
N LEU A 397 7.24 1.46 -20.64
CA LEU A 397 8.47 2.24 -20.50
C LEU A 397 9.59 1.81 -21.45
N TYR A 398 9.49 0.64 -22.08
CA TYR A 398 10.55 0.05 -22.92
C TYR A 398 11.17 1.05 -23.92
N ARG A 399 10.35 1.79 -24.68
CA ARG A 399 10.84 2.74 -25.70
C ARG A 399 11.57 3.95 -25.10
N GLN A 400 11.10 4.48 -23.96
CA GLN A 400 11.75 5.62 -23.29
C GLN A 400 13.22 5.29 -22.99
N ILE A 401 13.50 4.02 -22.72
CA ILE A 401 14.82 3.54 -22.30
C ILE A 401 15.67 3.10 -23.51
N GLY A 402 15.06 2.50 -24.53
CA GLY A 402 15.75 2.16 -25.78
C GLY A 402 16.36 3.38 -26.49
N ARG A 403 15.79 4.57 -26.28
CA ARG A 403 16.34 5.86 -26.74
C ARG A 403 17.55 6.35 -25.96
N LEU A 404 17.69 5.97 -24.69
CA LEU A 404 18.86 6.32 -23.87
C LEU A 404 20.04 5.37 -24.16
N ALA A 405 19.76 4.15 -24.64
CA ALA A 405 20.77 3.14 -24.98
C ALA A 405 21.22 3.17 -26.46
N ILE A 406 20.48 3.83 -27.35
CA ILE A 406 20.79 3.97 -28.77
C ILE A 406 20.71 5.46 -29.10
N GLU A 407 21.77 6.04 -29.68
CA GLU A 407 21.82 7.43 -30.21
C GLU A 407 20.85 7.63 -31.40
N ASP A 408 19.60 7.20 -31.28
CA ASP A 408 18.58 7.34 -32.31
C ASP A 408 17.83 8.66 -32.08
N THR A 409 18.21 9.66 -32.88
CA THR A 409 17.68 11.04 -32.87
C THR A 409 16.28 11.16 -33.48
N SER A 410 15.56 10.05 -33.71
CA SER A 410 14.27 10.09 -34.40
C SER A 410 13.09 10.50 -33.49
N PRO A 411 12.38 11.60 -33.80
CA PRO A 411 11.28 12.15 -33.02
C PRO A 411 9.97 11.42 -33.38
N ARG A 412 9.73 10.28 -32.75
CA ARG A 412 8.41 9.61 -32.80
C ARG A 412 7.84 9.47 -31.40
N GLU A 413 6.75 10.16 -31.13
CA GLU A 413 6.16 10.41 -29.82
C GLU A 413 5.40 9.21 -29.20
N GLN A 414 5.34 8.07 -29.88
CA GLN A 414 4.49 6.94 -29.46
C GLN A 414 5.21 5.98 -28.50
N VAL A 415 4.49 5.35 -27.57
CA VAL A 415 5.00 4.16 -26.87
C VAL A 415 5.32 3.09 -27.92
N ALA A 416 6.36 2.30 -27.72
CA ALA A 416 6.65 1.15 -28.59
C ALA A 416 7.03 -0.04 -27.72
N TYR A 417 6.47 -1.20 -28.06
CA TYR A 417 6.84 -2.46 -27.45
C TYR A 417 8.05 -3.06 -28.17
N PRO A 418 8.84 -3.92 -27.49
CA PRO A 418 9.91 -4.67 -28.14
C PRO A 418 9.34 -5.59 -29.24
N SER A 419 10.21 -6.05 -30.14
CA SER A 419 9.86 -7.15 -31.06
C SER A 419 9.45 -8.38 -30.26
N SER A 420 8.34 -9.00 -30.63
CA SER A 420 7.82 -10.19 -29.96
C SER A 420 8.80 -11.38 -30.02
N GLU A 421 9.68 -11.43 -31.03
CA GLU A 421 10.70 -12.49 -31.15
C GLU A 421 11.80 -12.44 -30.08
N ARG A 422 11.98 -11.28 -29.41
CA ARG A 422 13.07 -11.04 -28.45
C ARG A 422 12.62 -10.24 -27.24
N TRP A 423 11.33 -10.25 -26.92
CA TRP A 423 10.76 -9.32 -25.94
C TRP A 423 11.33 -9.51 -24.53
N CYS A 424 11.55 -10.76 -24.08
CA CYS A 424 12.17 -11.01 -22.78
C CYS A 424 13.62 -10.49 -22.74
N ASP A 425 14.42 -10.77 -23.76
CA ASP A 425 15.83 -10.33 -23.83
C ASP A 425 15.94 -8.81 -23.88
N ALA A 426 15.11 -8.18 -24.73
CA ALA A 426 15.05 -6.74 -24.88
C ALA A 426 14.74 -6.05 -23.56
N MET A 427 13.77 -6.58 -22.81
CA MET A 427 13.38 -6.06 -21.50
C MET A 427 14.46 -6.28 -20.44
N LEU A 428 15.09 -7.46 -20.38
CA LEU A 428 16.20 -7.69 -19.44
C LEU A 428 17.37 -6.73 -19.66
N CYS A 429 17.75 -6.51 -20.92
CA CYS A 429 18.82 -5.60 -21.29
C CYS A 429 18.51 -4.16 -20.87
N VAL A 430 17.31 -3.70 -21.17
CA VAL A 430 16.85 -2.32 -20.95
C VAL A 430 16.72 -1.98 -19.46
N PHE A 431 16.16 -2.89 -18.66
CA PHE A 431 15.90 -2.61 -17.24
C PHE A 431 17.07 -3.00 -16.31
N GLN A 432 18.17 -3.53 -16.86
CA GLN A 432 19.32 -4.05 -16.09
C GLN A 432 18.87 -4.90 -14.90
N ILE A 433 17.91 -5.78 -15.18
CA ILE A 433 17.14 -6.54 -14.18
C ILE A 433 18.07 -7.50 -13.42
N ALA A 434 18.09 -7.37 -12.10
CA ALA A 434 18.74 -8.33 -11.21
C ALA A 434 17.97 -9.65 -11.15
N GLU A 435 18.61 -10.74 -10.75
CA GLU A 435 18.06 -12.11 -10.79
C GLU A 435 16.67 -12.27 -10.13
N HIS A 436 16.38 -11.51 -9.07
CA HIS A 436 15.08 -11.53 -8.38
C HIS A 436 13.92 -10.92 -9.20
N THR A 437 14.20 -10.14 -10.25
CA THR A 437 13.18 -9.51 -11.10
C THR A 437 12.78 -10.37 -12.31
N VAL A 438 13.44 -11.54 -12.50
CA VAL A 438 13.01 -12.62 -13.41
C VAL A 438 11.73 -13.30 -12.89
N LYS A 439 11.44 -13.22 -11.59
CA LYS A 439 10.20 -13.77 -11.00
C LYS A 439 8.93 -13.26 -11.70
N ALA A 440 8.93 -12.00 -12.17
CA ALA A 440 7.80 -11.43 -12.89
C ALA A 440 7.53 -12.10 -14.26
N TYR A 441 8.48 -12.87 -14.81
CA TYR A 441 8.31 -13.66 -16.02
C TYR A 441 7.76 -15.07 -15.74
N GLN A 442 7.73 -15.47 -14.47
CA GLN A 442 7.30 -16.80 -14.06
C GLN A 442 5.87 -16.73 -13.53
N CYS A 443 4.99 -17.52 -14.14
CA CYS A 443 3.75 -17.92 -13.48
C CYS A 443 4.12 -18.77 -12.25
N PRO A 444 3.68 -18.41 -11.04
CA PRO A 444 4.00 -19.14 -9.82
C PRO A 444 3.23 -20.46 -9.68
N GLY A 445 2.11 -20.63 -10.40
CA GLY A 445 1.41 -21.90 -10.52
C GLY A 445 2.01 -22.84 -11.57
N ALA A 446 2.77 -22.29 -12.51
CA ALA A 446 3.55 -23.10 -13.45
C ALA A 446 4.82 -23.61 -12.77
N GLY A 447 5.23 -24.84 -13.09
CA GLY A 447 6.45 -25.45 -12.55
C GLY A 447 7.75 -24.75 -12.99
N GLU A 448 8.85 -25.49 -13.09
CA GLU A 448 10.14 -24.91 -13.46
C GLU A 448 10.13 -24.31 -14.89
N GLY A 449 10.65 -23.09 -15.03
CA GLY A 449 10.78 -22.43 -16.32
C GLY A 449 11.32 -21.00 -16.20
N ARG A 450 11.98 -20.49 -17.24
CA ARG A 450 12.51 -19.12 -17.26
C ARG A 450 11.43 -18.06 -17.49
N CYS A 451 10.41 -18.41 -18.28
CA CYS A 451 9.26 -17.56 -18.55
C CYS A 451 8.05 -18.44 -18.90
N HIS A 452 6.87 -18.03 -18.44
CA HIS A 452 5.58 -18.72 -18.68
C HIS A 452 4.59 -17.85 -19.46
N TYR A 453 5.09 -16.78 -20.08
CA TYR A 453 4.29 -15.83 -20.84
C TYR A 453 4.78 -15.73 -22.28
N ALA A 454 3.84 -15.50 -23.20
CA ALA A 454 4.09 -15.20 -24.59
C ALA A 454 3.53 -13.82 -24.95
N MET A 455 4.15 -13.16 -25.93
CA MET A 455 3.69 -11.89 -26.46
C MET A 455 2.83 -12.08 -27.70
N ASN A 456 1.70 -11.39 -27.79
CA ASN A 456 0.88 -11.38 -29.00
C ASN A 456 1.59 -10.59 -30.11
N SER A 457 1.98 -11.27 -31.18
CA SER A 457 2.71 -10.65 -32.30
C SER A 457 1.92 -9.58 -33.07
N ASN A 458 0.59 -9.53 -32.89
CA ASN A 458 -0.27 -8.52 -33.54
C ASN A 458 -0.53 -7.29 -32.65
N CYS A 459 -0.10 -7.33 -31.38
CA CYS A 459 -0.35 -6.24 -30.43
C CYS A 459 0.82 -5.26 -30.40
N GLY A 460 0.57 -4.04 -30.88
CA GLY A 460 1.45 -2.89 -30.73
C GLY A 460 0.97 -1.97 -29.60
N ALA A 461 1.78 -0.97 -29.28
CA ALA A 461 1.43 -0.02 -28.22
C ALA A 461 0.19 0.84 -28.54
N ASP A 462 -0.06 1.10 -29.83
CA ASP A 462 -1.23 1.83 -30.33
C ASP A 462 -2.41 0.92 -30.68
N SER A 463 -2.30 -0.39 -30.42
CA SER A 463 -3.41 -1.34 -30.61
C SER A 463 -4.58 -1.03 -29.68
N PRO A 464 -5.81 -1.50 -30.00
CA PRO A 464 -6.98 -1.34 -29.14
C PRO A 464 -6.71 -1.75 -27.69
N ARG A 465 -7.35 -1.06 -26.75
CA ARG A 465 -7.16 -1.23 -25.29
C ARG A 465 -7.42 -2.65 -24.83
N GLU A 466 -8.43 -3.28 -25.41
CA GLU A 466 -8.89 -4.63 -25.11
C GLU A 466 -8.13 -5.74 -25.86
N MET A 467 -7.15 -5.39 -26.70
CA MET A 467 -6.34 -6.37 -27.40
C MET A 467 -5.41 -7.12 -26.43
N VAL A 468 -5.28 -8.43 -26.62
CA VAL A 468 -4.36 -9.26 -25.84
C VAL A 468 -2.92 -8.83 -26.12
N LEU A 469 -2.16 -8.51 -25.07
CA LEU A 469 -0.74 -8.13 -25.13
C LEU A 469 0.17 -9.30 -24.73
N LEU A 470 0.00 -9.81 -23.49
CA LEU A 470 0.70 -10.99 -23.00
C LEU A 470 -0.31 -12.05 -22.56
N PHE A 471 0.07 -13.32 -22.63
CA PHE A 471 -0.78 -14.42 -22.18
C PHE A 471 0.05 -15.60 -21.67
N GLU A 472 -0.54 -16.42 -20.80
CA GLU A 472 0.12 -17.60 -20.26
C GLU A 472 0.32 -18.70 -21.32
N THR A 473 1.50 -19.32 -21.29
CA THR A 473 1.94 -20.43 -22.14
C THR A 473 2.74 -21.43 -21.29
N LYS A 474 3.17 -22.54 -21.89
CA LYS A 474 4.16 -23.46 -21.31
C LYS A 474 5.49 -22.76 -21.09
N ALA A 475 6.41 -23.38 -20.35
CA ALA A 475 7.74 -22.81 -20.12
C ALA A 475 8.51 -22.57 -21.43
N GLY A 476 9.09 -21.37 -21.58
CA GLY A 476 9.90 -21.00 -22.72
C GLY A 476 10.27 -19.51 -22.73
N TRP A 477 11.33 -19.15 -23.46
CA TRP A 477 11.90 -17.80 -23.47
C TRP A 477 11.62 -17.08 -24.79
N ASN A 478 11.22 -15.80 -24.75
CA ASN A 478 10.75 -15.01 -25.91
C ASN A 478 9.62 -15.68 -26.71
N GLN A 479 8.75 -16.42 -26.04
CA GLN A 479 7.59 -17.00 -26.72
C GLN A 479 6.69 -15.87 -27.24
N HIS A 480 6.13 -16.10 -28.42
CA HIS A 480 5.24 -15.17 -29.09
C HIS A 480 4.36 -15.93 -30.08
N GLY A 481 3.16 -15.40 -30.34
CA GLY A 481 2.17 -16.05 -31.18
C GLY A 481 0.76 -15.56 -30.87
N GLY A 482 -0.23 -16.40 -31.11
CA GLY A 482 -1.64 -16.16 -30.81
C GLY A 482 -2.23 -17.16 -29.80
N PRO A 483 -3.56 -17.30 -29.77
CA PRO A 483 -4.27 -18.15 -28.80
C PRO A 483 -3.86 -19.62 -28.87
N GLU A 484 -3.28 -20.09 -29.98
CA GLU A 484 -2.81 -21.46 -30.15
C GLU A 484 -1.67 -21.87 -29.19
N LEU A 485 -0.96 -20.90 -28.59
CA LEU A 485 0.06 -21.14 -27.58
C LEU A 485 -0.47 -21.05 -26.14
N PHE A 486 -1.73 -20.65 -25.95
CA PHE A 486 -2.30 -20.46 -24.62
C PHE A 486 -2.41 -21.80 -23.88
N THR A 487 -2.08 -21.80 -22.59
CA THR A 487 -2.20 -23.00 -21.73
C THR A 487 -3.22 -22.78 -20.62
N PHE A 488 -4.06 -23.79 -20.37
CA PHE A 488 -5.01 -23.85 -19.26
C PHE A 488 -4.48 -24.65 -18.06
N ASP A 489 -3.28 -25.21 -18.17
CA ASP A 489 -2.76 -26.23 -17.24
C ASP A 489 -1.89 -25.65 -16.12
N ASN A 490 -1.64 -24.33 -16.10
CA ASN A 490 -0.75 -23.70 -15.13
C ASN A 490 -1.41 -23.47 -13.75
N HIS A 491 -2.72 -23.65 -13.63
CA HIS A 491 -3.48 -23.31 -12.42
C HIS A 491 -4.49 -24.39 -12.04
N ASP A 492 -4.82 -24.44 -10.76
CA ASP A 492 -5.94 -25.20 -10.22
C ASP A 492 -6.99 -24.24 -9.62
N ALA A 493 -8.27 -24.29 -9.99
CA ALA A 493 -8.83 -24.97 -11.16
C ALA A 493 -8.23 -24.45 -12.49
N GLN A 494 -8.32 -25.29 -13.52
CA GLN A 494 -7.77 -25.02 -14.86
C GLN A 494 -8.19 -23.65 -15.41
N GLY A 495 -7.22 -23.01 -16.07
CA GLY A 495 -7.33 -21.65 -16.59
C GLY A 495 -5.96 -21.02 -16.81
N GLY A 496 -5.96 -19.77 -17.27
CA GLY A 496 -4.74 -18.99 -17.42
C GLY A 496 -5.00 -17.49 -17.49
N CYS A 497 -4.01 -16.70 -17.14
CA CYS A 497 -4.06 -15.25 -17.18
C CYS A 497 -3.76 -14.70 -18.58
N VAL A 498 -4.48 -13.65 -18.94
CA VAL A 498 -4.24 -12.82 -20.12
C VAL A 498 -4.14 -11.36 -19.67
N LEU A 499 -3.11 -10.68 -20.15
CA LEU A 499 -2.92 -9.24 -20.00
C LEU A 499 -3.41 -8.53 -21.27
N LEU A 500 -4.29 -7.55 -21.09
CA LEU A 500 -4.77 -6.67 -22.15
C LEU A 500 -3.87 -5.43 -22.30
N ASN A 501 -3.95 -4.77 -23.44
CA ASN A 501 -3.11 -3.62 -23.77
C ASN A 501 -3.33 -2.41 -22.82
N ASP A 502 -4.50 -2.32 -22.19
CA ASP A 502 -4.80 -1.30 -21.17
C ASP A 502 -4.27 -1.62 -19.77
N GLY A 503 -3.63 -2.77 -19.56
CA GLY A 503 -3.09 -3.20 -18.27
C GLY A 503 -4.02 -4.10 -17.47
N THR A 504 -5.25 -4.31 -17.94
CA THR A 504 -6.20 -5.22 -17.29
C THR A 504 -5.71 -6.67 -17.43
N VAL A 505 -5.67 -7.40 -16.32
CA VAL A 505 -5.44 -8.85 -16.32
C VAL A 505 -6.76 -9.58 -16.14
N LYS A 506 -7.01 -10.59 -16.97
CA LYS A 506 -8.18 -11.47 -16.89
C LYS A 506 -7.74 -12.91 -16.70
N PHE A 507 -8.50 -13.67 -15.92
CA PHE A 507 -8.33 -15.13 -15.82
C PHE A 507 -9.35 -15.82 -16.72
N ILE A 508 -8.85 -16.52 -17.74
CA ILE A 508 -9.60 -17.22 -18.78
C ILE A 508 -9.74 -18.70 -18.38
N ARG A 509 -10.97 -19.21 -18.40
CA ARG A 509 -11.30 -20.55 -17.86
C ARG A 509 -11.66 -21.56 -18.93
N THR A 510 -12.06 -21.08 -20.11
CA THR A 510 -12.52 -21.95 -21.19
C THR A 510 -11.96 -21.51 -22.55
N GLU A 511 -11.89 -22.44 -23.50
CA GLU A 511 -11.54 -22.14 -24.89
C GLU A 511 -12.52 -21.14 -25.52
N GLN A 512 -13.81 -21.23 -25.19
CA GLN A 512 -14.80 -20.28 -25.69
C GLN A 512 -14.49 -18.86 -25.23
N GLU A 513 -14.18 -18.66 -23.95
CA GLU A 513 -13.75 -17.35 -23.43
C GLU A 513 -12.48 -16.87 -24.15
N LEU A 514 -11.48 -17.74 -24.32
CA LEU A 514 -10.22 -17.42 -25.00
C LEU A 514 -10.43 -16.90 -26.42
N HIS A 515 -11.32 -17.55 -27.19
CA HIS A 515 -11.60 -17.18 -28.58
C HIS A 515 -12.47 -15.93 -28.73
N THR A 516 -13.12 -15.47 -27.67
CA THR A 516 -13.86 -14.17 -27.68
C THR A 516 -12.96 -12.96 -27.46
N LEU A 517 -11.70 -13.16 -27.05
CA LEU A 517 -10.75 -12.07 -26.85
C LEU A 517 -10.29 -11.46 -28.17
N HIS A 518 -9.85 -10.21 -28.12
CA HIS A 518 -9.37 -9.48 -29.29
C HIS A 518 -7.88 -9.78 -29.51
N TRP A 519 -7.56 -10.59 -30.52
CA TRP A 519 -6.20 -11.05 -30.80
C TRP A 519 -5.50 -10.34 -31.97
N LYS A 520 -6.27 -9.70 -32.86
CA LYS A 520 -5.79 -9.11 -34.13
C LYS A 520 -6.55 -7.85 -34.47
#